data_AF-A0A958ATE2-F1
#
_entry.id   AF-A0A958ATE2-F1
#
_cell.length_a   1.000
_cell.length_b   1.000
_cell.length_c   1.000
_cell.angle_alpha   90.00
_cell.angle_beta   90.00
_cell.angle_gamma   90.00
#
_symmetry.space_group_name_H-M   'P 1'
#
loop_
_entity.id
_entity.type
_entity.pdbx_description
1 polymer ?
#
loop_
_entity_poly.entity_id
_entity_poly.type
_entity_poly.pdbx_seq_one_letter_code
_entity_poly.pdbx_strand_id
1 'polypeptide(L)'
;HAEVMALSLAQNLLGTFDLGGAGLPDHQLVVNWRPCAMCYGATLWSGVRKVVIAGGGPELEDITGFDEGPIHPDWRNELKLRGVDLVEDVLKEDAIQVFHEFAASNQLVYNGRLGSTSS
;
A
#
# COMPACT_ATOMS: atom_id res chain seq x y z
N HIS A 1 5.91 -2.25 6.84
CA HIS A 1 4.72 -1.98 6.03
C HIS A 1 3.96 -3.27 5.78
N ALA A 2 2.63 -3.23 5.84
CA ALA A 2 1.77 -4.40 5.81
C ALA A 2 1.86 -5.15 4.46
N GLU A 3 2.01 -4.40 3.37
CA GLU A 3 2.02 -4.88 1.99
C GLU A 3 3.23 -5.79 1.74
N VAL A 4 4.44 -5.34 2.11
CA VAL A 4 5.66 -6.15 1.97
C VAL A 4 5.53 -7.45 2.77
N MET A 5 5.03 -7.39 4.01
CA MET A 5 4.83 -8.58 4.84
C MET A 5 3.83 -9.55 4.21
N ALA A 6 2.67 -9.05 3.76
CA ALA A 6 1.64 -9.88 3.12
C ALA A 6 2.16 -10.57 1.85
N LEU A 7 2.85 -9.82 0.99
CA LEU A 7 3.42 -10.34 -0.25
C LEU A 7 4.51 -11.38 0.02
N SER A 8 5.46 -11.09 0.92
CA SER A 8 6.55 -12.01 1.27
C SER A 8 6.03 -13.29 1.92
N LEU A 9 5.02 -13.20 2.79
CA LEU A 9 4.41 -14.38 3.41
C LEU A 9 3.66 -15.24 2.38
N ALA A 10 2.91 -14.62 1.45
CA ALA A 10 2.22 -15.34 0.38
C ALA A 10 3.21 -16.07 -0.54
N GLN A 11 4.28 -15.39 -0.95
CA GLN A 11 5.36 -15.95 -1.77
C GLN A 11 6.04 -17.13 -1.06
N ASN A 12 6.34 -16.98 0.23
CA ASN A 12 6.93 -18.05 1.03
C ASN A 12 6.00 -19.27 1.14
N LEU A 13 4.71 -19.05 1.42
CA LEU A 13 3.72 -20.11 1.54
C LEU A 13 3.53 -20.91 0.25
N LEU A 14 3.55 -20.22 -0.90
CA LEU A 14 3.38 -20.83 -2.21
C LEU A 14 4.70 -21.34 -2.82
N GLY A 15 5.84 -21.09 -2.17
CA GLY A 15 7.16 -21.50 -2.65
C GLY A 15 7.55 -20.85 -3.98
N THR A 16 7.06 -19.64 -4.26
CA THR A 16 7.31 -18.91 -5.51
C THR A 16 7.62 -17.44 -5.21
N PHE A 17 8.44 -16.81 -6.04
CA PHE A 17 8.62 -15.35 -6.01
C PHE A 17 7.58 -14.60 -6.85
N ASP A 18 6.94 -15.28 -7.81
CA ASP A 18 5.93 -14.69 -8.71
C ASP A 18 4.54 -15.24 -8.36
N LEU A 19 3.72 -14.41 -7.71
CA LEU A 19 2.33 -14.73 -7.34
C LEU A 19 1.40 -14.80 -8.55
N GLY A 20 1.84 -14.35 -9.73
CA GLY A 20 1.10 -14.47 -10.98
C GLY A 20 1.74 -15.47 -11.95
N GLY A 21 2.60 -16.35 -11.42
CA GLY A 21 3.30 -17.37 -12.19
C GLY A 21 2.36 -18.40 -12.81
N ALA A 22 2.84 -19.08 -13.86
CA ALA A 22 2.04 -20.06 -14.59
C ALA A 22 1.50 -21.18 -13.67
N GLY A 23 0.21 -21.47 -13.79
CA GLY A 23 -0.47 -22.50 -12.99
C GLY A 23 -0.98 -22.01 -11.62
N LEU A 24 -0.75 -20.74 -11.27
CA LEU A 24 -1.35 -20.11 -10.10
C LEU A 24 -2.62 -19.35 -10.49
N PRO A 25 -3.62 -19.24 -9.59
CA PRO A 25 -4.72 -18.32 -9.79
C PRO A 25 -4.24 -16.87 -9.72
N ASP A 26 -5.04 -15.96 -10.23
CA ASP A 26 -4.80 -14.53 -10.04
C ASP A 26 -4.91 -14.17 -8.56
N HIS A 27 -3.88 -13.53 -8.02
CA HIS A 27 -3.86 -13.03 -6.65
C HIS A 27 -4.13 -11.53 -6.62
N GLN A 28 -4.79 -11.10 -5.54
CA GLN A 28 -5.04 -9.69 -5.26
C GLN A 28 -4.43 -9.28 -3.92
N LEU A 29 -3.86 -8.08 -3.87
CA LEU A 29 -3.42 -7.43 -2.65
C LEU A 29 -4.53 -6.50 -2.15
N VAL A 30 -5.03 -6.75 -0.94
CA VAL A 30 -6.06 -5.91 -0.30
C VAL A 30 -5.43 -5.19 0.88
N VAL A 31 -5.35 -3.86 0.81
CA VAL A 31 -4.67 -3.02 1.79
C VAL A 31 -5.52 -1.78 2.10
N ASN A 32 -5.33 -1.20 3.28
CA ASN A 32 -6.22 -0.15 3.79
C ASN A 32 -5.92 1.25 3.24
N TRP A 33 -4.83 1.46 2.51
CA TRP A 33 -4.55 2.71 1.80
C TRP A 33 -3.62 2.44 0.60
N ARG A 34 -3.40 3.46 -0.24
CA ARG A 34 -2.43 3.39 -1.33
C ARG A 34 -1.06 2.95 -0.80
N PRO A 35 -0.39 1.99 -1.46
CA PRO A 35 0.97 1.61 -1.07
C PRO A 35 1.96 2.78 -1.13
N CYS A 36 2.78 2.95 -0.09
CA CYS A 36 3.89 3.91 -0.09
C CYS A 36 4.92 3.59 -1.19
N ALA A 37 5.87 4.48 -1.47
CA ALA A 37 6.84 4.31 -2.57
C ALA A 37 7.57 2.94 -2.54
N MET A 38 7.93 2.47 -1.35
CA MET A 38 8.53 1.14 -1.17
C MET A 38 7.54 0.02 -1.52
N CYS A 39 6.34 0.08 -0.96
CA CYS A 39 5.31 -0.95 -1.13
C CYS A 39 4.72 -0.97 -2.53
N TYR A 40 4.66 0.18 -3.20
CA TYR A 40 4.29 0.30 -4.59
C TYR A 40 5.28 -0.48 -5.46
N GLY A 41 6.58 -0.28 -5.25
CA GLY A 41 7.62 -1.08 -5.91
C GLY A 41 7.45 -2.58 -5.65
N ALA A 42 7.30 -2.98 -4.37
CA ALA A 42 7.08 -4.38 -4.01
C ALA A 42 5.84 -4.98 -4.69
N THR A 43 4.75 -4.21 -4.80
CA THR A 43 3.52 -4.62 -5.46
C THR A 43 3.78 -4.96 -6.93
N LEU A 44 4.48 -4.08 -7.66
CA LEU A 44 4.81 -4.29 -9.08
C LEU A 44 5.64 -5.56 -9.32
N TRP A 45 6.53 -5.91 -8.41
CA TRP A 45 7.42 -7.07 -8.55
C TRP A 45 6.85 -8.38 -7.97
N SER A 46 5.72 -8.33 -7.29
CA SER A 46 5.20 -9.50 -6.56
C SER A 46 4.43 -10.49 -7.43
N GLY A 47 3.95 -10.06 -8.60
CA GLY A 47 3.13 -10.88 -9.49
C GLY A 47 1.62 -10.80 -9.22
N VAL A 48 1.15 -10.00 -8.25
CA VAL A 48 -0.29 -9.78 -8.09
C VAL A 48 -0.91 -9.14 -9.35
N ARG A 49 -2.18 -9.43 -9.60
CA ARG A 49 -2.92 -8.91 -10.77
C ARG A 49 -3.94 -7.84 -10.39
N LYS A 50 -4.17 -7.64 -9.10
CA LYS A 50 -5.13 -6.65 -8.60
C LYS A 50 -4.70 -6.07 -7.26
N VAL A 51 -4.92 -4.78 -7.09
CA VAL A 51 -4.76 -4.05 -5.84
C VAL A 51 -6.11 -3.45 -5.47
N VAL A 52 -6.52 -3.67 -4.23
CA VAL A 52 -7.77 -3.14 -3.67
C VAL A 52 -7.41 -2.24 -2.50
N ILE A 53 -7.83 -0.98 -2.57
CA ILE A 53 -7.53 0.05 -1.55
C ILE A 53 -8.79 0.77 -1.10
N ALA A 54 -8.77 1.25 0.13
CA ALA A 54 -9.81 2.12 0.66
C ALA A 54 -9.68 3.56 0.14
N GLY A 55 -8.46 4.03 -0.12
CA GLY A 55 -8.20 5.34 -0.68
C GLY A 55 -6.71 5.53 -0.98
N GLY A 56 -6.37 6.64 -1.63
CA GLY A 56 -5.00 6.94 -2.04
C GLY A 56 -4.72 8.43 -2.21
N GLY A 57 -5.48 9.25 -1.48
CA GLY A 57 -5.31 10.69 -1.42
C GLY A 57 -4.45 11.12 -0.22
N PRO A 58 -4.37 12.43 0.05
CA PRO A 58 -3.54 13.00 1.10
C PRO A 58 -4.06 12.73 2.52
N GLU A 59 -5.29 12.19 2.66
CA GLU A 59 -5.96 12.06 3.96
C GLU A 59 -5.12 11.27 4.98
N LEU A 60 -4.40 10.21 4.55
CA LEU A 60 -3.50 9.47 5.44
C LEU A 60 -2.39 10.38 5.99
N GLU A 61 -1.66 11.06 5.12
CA GLU A 61 -0.52 11.91 5.50
C GLU A 61 -0.98 13.08 6.37
N ASP A 62 -2.12 13.69 6.03
CA ASP A 62 -2.73 14.79 6.77
C ASP A 62 -3.18 14.36 8.18
N ILE A 63 -3.75 13.16 8.32
CA ILE A 63 -4.31 12.69 9.60
C ILE A 63 -3.21 12.12 10.51
N THR A 64 -2.30 11.32 9.97
CA THR A 64 -1.35 10.55 10.79
C THR A 64 0.06 11.11 10.79
N GLY A 65 0.40 11.98 9.83
CA GLY A 65 1.78 12.45 9.62
C GLY A 65 2.72 11.39 9.02
N PHE A 66 2.19 10.28 8.46
CA PHE A 66 3.02 9.36 7.67
C PHE A 66 3.54 10.04 6.41
N ASP A 67 4.73 9.60 5.96
CA ASP A 67 5.30 10.01 4.67
C ASP A 67 5.18 8.83 3.70
N GLU A 68 4.35 8.99 2.66
CA GLU A 68 4.15 7.97 1.63
C GLU A 68 5.32 7.89 0.64
N GLY A 69 6.25 8.84 0.72
CA GLY A 69 7.38 8.98 -0.16
C GLY A 69 7.00 9.49 -1.56
N PRO A 70 8.00 9.61 -2.45
CA PRO A 70 7.82 10.21 -3.77
C PRO A 70 7.12 9.23 -4.75
N ILE A 71 5.82 9.03 -4.55
CA ILE A 71 4.99 8.26 -5.48
C ILE A 71 4.84 9.02 -6.79
N HIS A 72 4.98 8.31 -7.91
CA HIS A 72 4.78 8.89 -9.24
C HIS A 72 3.35 9.48 -9.36
N PRO A 73 3.16 10.70 -9.89
CA PRO A 73 1.83 11.31 -9.99
C PRO A 73 0.81 10.45 -10.76
N ASP A 74 1.28 9.68 -11.75
CA ASP A 74 0.47 8.80 -12.59
C ASP A 74 0.49 7.32 -12.14
N TRP A 75 0.76 7.05 -10.85
CA TRP A 75 0.90 5.68 -10.31
C TRP A 75 -0.28 4.76 -10.65
N ARG A 76 -1.51 5.30 -10.75
CA ARG A 76 -2.71 4.53 -11.11
C ARG A 76 -2.60 3.94 -12.51
N ASN A 77 -2.17 4.75 -13.47
CA ASN A 77 -1.98 4.31 -14.85
C ASN A 77 -0.76 3.38 -14.96
N GLU A 78 0.31 3.66 -14.20
CA GLU A 78 1.50 2.82 -14.15
C GLU A 78 1.19 1.38 -13.66
N LEU A 79 0.25 1.20 -12.72
CA LEU A 79 -0.27 -0.13 -12.34
C LEU A 79 -0.94 -0.82 -13.54
N LYS A 80 -1.87 -0.12 -14.19
CA LYS A 80 -2.62 -0.65 -15.33
C LYS A 80 -1.72 -1.06 -16.49
N LEU A 81 -0.72 -0.24 -16.81
CA LEU A 81 0.26 -0.54 -17.87
C LEU A 81 1.08 -1.81 -17.59
N ARG A 82 1.18 -2.22 -16.32
CA ARG A 82 1.84 -3.45 -15.89
C ARG A 82 0.86 -4.60 -15.64
N GLY A 83 -0.39 -4.44 -16.07
CA GLY A 83 -1.43 -5.46 -15.93
C GLY A 83 -1.89 -5.68 -14.48
N VAL A 84 -1.78 -4.65 -13.64
CA VAL A 84 -2.30 -4.67 -12.27
C VAL A 84 -3.56 -3.80 -12.23
N ASP A 85 -4.70 -4.43 -12.04
CA ASP A 85 -5.97 -3.73 -11.87
C ASP A 85 -6.02 -3.02 -10.52
N LEU A 86 -6.65 -1.84 -10.50
CA LEU A 86 -6.84 -1.06 -9.28
C LEU A 86 -8.33 -0.93 -8.98
N VAL A 87 -8.71 -1.27 -7.75
CA VAL A 87 -10.03 -0.99 -7.18
C VAL A 87 -9.85 -0.04 -6.01
N GLU A 88 -10.50 1.12 -6.07
CA GLU A 88 -10.41 2.17 -5.05
C GLU A 88 -11.75 2.36 -4.33
N ASP A 89 -11.72 3.19 -3.28
CA ASP A 89 -12.89 3.62 -2.51
C ASP A 89 -13.63 2.47 -1.78
N VAL A 90 -12.93 1.37 -1.49
CA VAL A 90 -13.49 0.24 -0.73
C VAL A 90 -13.43 0.51 0.76
N LEU A 91 -14.58 0.77 1.38
CA LEU A 91 -14.67 1.11 2.82
C LEU A 91 -13.83 2.34 3.19
N LYS A 92 -13.80 3.35 2.31
CA LYS A 92 -12.99 4.57 2.47
C LYS A 92 -13.21 5.26 3.81
N GLU A 93 -14.47 5.49 4.18
CA GLU A 93 -14.83 6.21 5.41
C GLU A 93 -14.38 5.45 6.65
N ASP A 94 -14.53 4.12 6.66
CA ASP A 94 -14.08 3.28 7.77
C ASP A 94 -12.55 3.32 7.91
N ALA A 95 -11.80 3.33 6.79
CA ALA A 95 -10.35 3.45 6.82
C ALA A 95 -9.89 4.82 7.35
N ILE A 96 -10.54 5.90 6.94
CA ILE A 96 -10.27 7.27 7.45
C ILE A 96 -10.53 7.34 8.96
N GLN A 97 -11.63 6.74 9.43
CA GLN A 97 -11.94 6.67 10.85
C GLN A 97 -10.84 5.95 11.65
N VAL A 98 -10.31 4.84 11.13
CA VAL A 98 -9.17 4.13 11.74
C VAL A 98 -7.92 5.01 11.81
N PHE A 99 -7.65 5.85 10.82
CA PHE A 99 -6.51 6.79 10.88
C PHE A 99 -6.69 7.86 11.95
N HIS A 100 -7.89 8.37 12.15
CA HIS A 100 -8.18 9.30 13.25
C HIS A 100 -7.98 8.65 14.62
N GLU A 101 -8.43 7.40 14.78
CA GLU A 101 -8.20 6.63 16.00
C GLU A 101 -6.72 6.38 16.26
N PHE A 102 -5.96 6.05 15.21
CA PHE A 102 -4.51 5.89 15.29
C PHE A 102 -3.82 7.19 15.72
N ALA A 103 -4.13 8.31 15.08
CA ALA A 103 -3.57 9.62 15.40
C ALA A 103 -3.88 10.03 16.86
N ALA A 104 -5.07 9.69 17.36
CA ALA A 104 -5.47 9.95 18.75
C ALA A 104 -4.80 9.01 19.78
N SER A 105 -4.31 7.85 19.35
CA SER A 105 -3.76 6.81 20.24
C SER A 105 -2.37 7.10 20.81
N ASN A 106 -1.76 8.24 20.45
CA ASN A 106 -0.40 8.66 20.85
C ASN A 106 0.68 7.60 20.54
N GLN A 107 0.40 6.70 19.59
CA GLN A 107 1.34 5.71 19.11
C GLN A 107 2.42 6.39 18.26
N LEU A 108 3.64 5.85 18.36
CA LEU A 108 4.79 6.41 17.66
C LEU A 108 4.58 6.24 16.15
N VAL A 109 4.55 7.35 15.40
CA VAL A 109 4.57 7.32 13.94
C VAL A 109 5.92 6.77 13.48
N TYR A 110 5.91 5.56 12.93
CA TYR A 110 7.12 4.93 12.40
C TYR A 110 7.50 5.57 11.06
N ASN A 111 8.15 6.73 11.12
CA ASN A 111 8.81 7.36 9.98
C ASN A 111 10.32 7.27 10.16
N GLY A 112 11.05 6.84 9.13
CA GLY A 112 12.52 6.72 9.15
C GLY A 112 13.24 8.04 9.43
N ARG A 113 12.54 9.17 9.27
CA ARG A 113 12.89 10.49 9.78
C ARG A 113 11.61 11.13 10.29
N LEU A 114 11.45 11.25 11.61
CA LEU A 114 10.53 12.27 12.16
C LEU A 114 10.97 13.58 11.52
N GLY A 115 10.11 14.17 10.68
CA GLY A 115 10.44 15.29 9.82
C GLY A 115 11.32 16.29 10.56
N SER A 116 12.50 16.58 9.99
CA SER A 116 13.41 17.55 10.57
C SER A 116 12.66 18.86 10.76
N THR A 117 12.42 19.24 12.02
CA THR A 117 12.04 20.60 12.38
C THR A 117 13.10 21.52 11.81
N SER A 118 12.80 22.17 10.69
CA SER A 118 13.66 23.15 10.08
C SER A 118 13.57 24.40 10.96
N SER A 119 14.61 24.65 11.74
CA SER A 119 14.89 25.94 12.36
C SER A 119 15.39 26.94 11.32
#